data_AF-A0A377HCN7-F1
#
_entry.id   AF-A0A377HCN7-F1
#
_cell.length_a   1.000
_cell.length_b   1.000
_cell.length_c   1.000
_cell.angle_alpha   90.00
_cell.angle_beta   90.00
_cell.angle_gamma   90.00
#
_symmetry.space_group_name_H-M   'P 1'
#
loop_
_entity.id
_entity.type
_entity.pdbx_description
1 polymer ?
#
loop_
_entity_poly.entity_id
_entity_poly.type
_entity_poly.pdbx_seq_one_letter_code
_entity_poly.pdbx_strand_id
1 'polypeptide(L)' 'MSVVISGALTDGAGIPMSGYHIILKSRVNTPEVVMHTVADVMTGNDGEYCFHARTGKYGVYLCQRQ' A
#
# COMPACT_ATOMS: atom_id res chain seq x y z
N MET A 1 15.15 -4.40 -10.36
CA MET A 1 15.19 -2.95 -10.11
C MET A 1 14.04 -2.57 -9.19
N SER A 2 14.25 -1.67 -8.22
CA SER A 2 13.18 -1.17 -7.35
C SER A 2 12.62 0.12 -7.92
N VAL A 3 11.30 0.29 -7.87
CA VAL A 3 10.56 1.51 -8.20
C VAL A 3 9.96 2.09 -6.93
N VAL A 4 9.67 3.39 -6.93
CA VAL A 4 8.90 4.06 -5.88
C VAL A 4 7.45 4.13 -6.34
N ILE A 5 6.53 3.68 -5.48
CA ILE A 5 5.10 3.91 -5.63
C ILE A 5 4.71 4.90 -4.54
N SER A 6 4.10 6.01 -4.92
CA SER A 6 3.71 7.09 -4.01
C SER A 6 2.42 7.77 -4.47
N GLY A 7 1.73 8.41 -3.52
CA GLY A 7 0.52 9.16 -3.80
C GLY A 7 -0.11 9.71 -2.51
N ALA A 8 -1.38 10.08 -2.58
CA ALA A 8 -2.19 10.46 -1.43
C ALA A 8 -3.45 9.58 -1.36
N LEU A 9 -3.82 9.21 -0.14
CA LEU A 9 -5.11 8.59 0.16
C LEU A 9 -6.13 9.69 0.48
N THR A 10 -7.22 9.70 -0.28
CA THR A 10 -8.34 10.61 -0.06
C THR A 10 -9.65 9.85 0.05
N ASP A 11 -10.63 10.46 0.71
CA ASP A 11 -12.00 9.95 0.72
C ASP A 11 -12.71 10.23 -0.63
N GLY A 12 -14.01 9.90 -0.69
CA GLY A 12 -14.84 10.14 -1.89
C GLY A 12 -15.06 11.61 -2.24
N ALA A 13 -14.76 12.54 -1.32
CA ALA A 13 -14.83 13.98 -1.54
C ALA A 13 -13.46 14.60 -1.89
N GLY A 14 -12.38 13.80 -1.88
CA GLY A 14 -11.01 14.26 -2.10
C GLY A 14 -10.34 14.82 -0.83
N ILE A 15 -10.90 14.60 0.35
CA ILE A 15 -10.29 15.02 1.62
C ILE A 15 -9.20 14.02 2.00
N PRO A 16 -7.98 14.46 2.36
CA PRO A 16 -6.90 13.58 2.78
C PRO A 16 -7.25 12.71 4.00
N MET A 17 -6.85 11.44 3.95
CA MET A 17 -7.08 10.47 5.01
C MET A 17 -5.77 10.07 5.69
N SER A 18 -5.49 10.67 6.85
CA SER A 18 -4.31 10.39 7.66
C SER A 18 -4.51 9.21 8.61
N GLY A 19 -3.41 8.55 9.01
CA GLY A 19 -3.43 7.47 10.00
C GLY A 19 -3.95 6.12 9.48
N TYR A 20 -4.10 5.95 8.17
CA TYR A 20 -4.48 4.69 7.55
C TYR A 20 -3.25 3.91 7.09
N HIS A 21 -3.29 2.59 7.24
CA HIS A 21 -2.26 1.70 6.72
C HIS A 21 -2.59 1.28 5.28
N ILE A 22 -1.67 1.57 4.36
CA ILE A 22 -1.67 1.06 3.00
C ILE A 22 -0.70 -0.12 2.94
N ILE A 23 -1.25 -1.30 2.67
CA ILE A 23 -0.53 -2.56 2.70
C ILE A 23 -0.45 -3.11 1.27
N LEU A 24 0.77 -3.28 0.79
CA LEU A 24 1.05 -3.91 -0.51
C LEU A 24 1.41 -5.37 -0.29
N LYS A 25 0.69 -6.32 -0.90
CA LYS A 25 1.00 -7.76 -0.85
C LYS A 25 1.29 -8.30 -2.24
N SER A 26 2.39 -9.04 -2.39
CA SER A 26 2.72 -9.67 -3.68
C SER A 26 1.77 -10.82 -3.97
N ARG A 27 1.23 -10.87 -5.20
CA ARG A 27 0.50 -12.03 -5.72
C ARG A 27 1.46 -12.89 -6.51
N VAL A 28 2.13 -13.83 -5.85
CA VAL A 28 3.00 -14.82 -6.53
C VAL A 28 2.09 -15.88 -7.16
N ASN A 29 2.19 -16.05 -8.49
CA ASN A 29 1.27 -16.87 -9.29
C ASN A 29 1.56 -18.40 -9.21
N THR A 30 1.88 -18.96 -8.04
CA THR A 30 2.01 -20.42 -7.89
C THR A 30 1.37 -20.93 -6.59
N PRO A 31 0.84 -22.18 -6.57
CA PRO A 31 -0.04 -22.70 -5.51
C PRO A 31 0.58 -22.83 -4.11
N GLU A 32 1.90 -22.65 -3.97
CA GLU A 32 2.63 -22.91 -2.72
C GLU A 32 2.98 -21.64 -1.91
N VAL A 33 2.62 -20.44 -2.37
CA VAL A 33 3.20 -19.20 -1.81
C VAL A 33 2.17 -18.36 -1.05
N VAL A 34 2.38 -18.28 0.26
CA VAL A 34 1.73 -17.35 1.19
C VAL A 34 2.00 -15.91 0.72
N MET A 35 0.95 -15.10 0.60
CA MET A 35 1.03 -13.67 0.25
C MET A 35 2.02 -12.94 1.18
N HIS A 36 3.19 -12.55 0.66
CA HIS A 36 4.13 -11.74 1.44
C HIS A 36 3.71 -10.27 1.41
N THR A 37 3.58 -9.67 2.60
CA THR A 37 3.52 -8.22 2.75
C THR A 37 4.85 -7.64 2.27
N VAL A 38 4.77 -6.80 1.24
CA VAL A 38 5.90 -6.14 0.60
C VAL A 38 6.10 -4.75 1.20
N ALA A 39 5.01 -4.09 1.57
CA ALA A 39 5.03 -2.82 2.27
C ALA A 39 3.81 -2.69 3.18
N ASP A 40 3.99 -2.01 4.30
CA ASP A 40 2.94 -1.57 5.23
C ASP A 40 3.35 -0.17 5.69
N VAL A 41 2.69 0.85 5.15
CA VAL A 41 3.01 2.25 5.42
C VAL A 41 1.77 2.97 5.93
N MET A 42 1.95 3.81 6.93
CA MET A 42 0.90 4.68 7.46
C MET A 42 0.87 5.98 6.66
N THR A 43 -0.32 6.44 6.30
CA THR A 43 -0.50 7.73 5.63
C THR A 43 -0.20 8.87 6.58
N GLY A 44 0.51 9.88 6.06
CA GLY A 44 0.80 11.11 6.79
C GLY A 44 -0.39 12.05 6.86
N ASN A 45 -0.15 13.29 7.32
CA ASN A 45 -1.21 14.25 7.61
C ASN A 45 -1.97 14.69 6.34
N ASP A 46 -1.31 14.69 5.18
CA ASP A 46 -1.90 15.03 3.88
C ASP A 46 -2.30 13.75 3.11
N GLY A 47 -2.47 12.64 3.84
CA GLY A 47 -2.82 11.33 3.28
C GLY A 47 -1.69 10.70 2.46
N GLU A 48 -0.49 11.29 2.48
CA GLU A 48 0.62 10.91 1.64
C GLU A 48 1.20 9.55 2.04
N TYR A 49 1.60 8.77 1.04
CA TYR A 49 2.28 7.49 1.23
C TYR A 49 3.38 7.31 0.20
N CYS A 50 4.43 6.57 0.57
CA CYS A 50 5.45 6.12 -0.37
C CYS A 50 6.04 4.78 0.07
N PHE A 51 6.34 3.90 -0.89
CA PHE A 51 7.11 2.69 -0.64
C PHE A 51 7.88 2.23 -1.87
N HIS A 52 8.95 1.48 -1.62
CA HIS A 52 9.74 0.84 -2.65
C HIS A 52 9.14 -0.54 -2.99
N ALA A 53 8.94 -0.81 -4.27
CA ALA A 53 8.47 -2.10 -4.75
C ALA A 53 9.27 -2.55 -5.98
N ARG A 54 9.31 -3.85 -6.24
CA ARG A 54 9.80 -4.38 -7.53
C ARG A 54 8.64 -4.43 -8.53
N THR A 55 8.89 -4.32 -9.82
CA THR A 55 7.84 -4.55 -10.84
C THR A 55 7.22 -5.94 -10.67
N GLY A 56 5.89 -6.03 -10.64
CA GLY A 56 5.17 -7.28 -10.39
C GLY A 56 3.67 -7.07 -10.20
N LYS A 57 2.95 -8.15 -9.83
CA LYS A 57 1.52 -8.11 -9.49
C LYS A 57 1.33 -8.04 -7.98
N TYR A 58 0.52 -7.09 -7.52
CA TYR A 58 0.26 -6.86 -6.10
C TYR A 58 -1.23 -6.67 -5.83
N GLY A 59 -1.67 -7.03 -4.63
CA GLY A 59 -2.90 -6.52 -4.03
C GLY A 59 -2.60 -5.34 -3.12
N VAL A 60 -3.44 -4.32 -3.15
CA VAL A 60 -3.42 -3.19 -2.21
C VAL A 60 -4.56 -3.39 -1.22
N TYR A 61 -4.26 -3.27 0.07
CA TYR A 61 -5.23 -3.35 1.15
C TYR A 61 -5.15 -2.09 1.98
N LEU A 62 -6.31 -1.62 2.43
CA LEU A 62 -6.44 -0.49 3.33
C LEU A 62 -6.87 -1.00 4.70
N CYS A 63 -6.20 -0.57 5.76
CA CYS A 63 -6.56 -0.91 7.14
C CYS A 63 -6.53 0.35 8.01
N GLN A 64 -7.56 0.52 8.83
CA GLN A 64 -7.57 1.50 9.92
C GLN A 64 -7.38 0.72 11.21
N ARG A 65 -6.22 0.86 11.87
CA ARG A 65 -6.05 0.32 13.21
C ARG A 65 -6.50 1.39 14.19
N GLN A 66 -7.49 1.05 15.02
CA GLN A 66 -7.90 1.85 16.17
C GLN A 66 -6.88 1.71 17.30
#